data_AF-A0A845GYW5-F1
#
_entry.id   AF-A0A845GYW5-F1
#
_cell.length_a   1.000
_cell.length_b   1.000
_cell.length_c   1.000
_cell.angle_alpha   90.00
_cell.angle_beta   90.00
_cell.angle_gamma   90.00
#
_symmetry.space_group_name_H-M   'P 1'
#
loop_
_entity.id
_entity.type
_entity.pdbx_description
1 polymer ?
#
loop_
_entity_poly.entity_id
_entity_poly.type
_entity_poly.pdbx_seq_one_letter_code
_entity_poly.pdbx_strand_id
1 'polypeptide(L)'
;MQEKFRSDIIANYNNRMILDRWDALALPDGWLVAGCLFQTVWNLKDGRAPDADIKDYDLFYFDDSDLSEEGERRVQERVNEVLADLLVPIEVSNQARVHTWYESYFGHPYPTLQSARDGIDRFLILATCVGATPEAIYAPNGLQMLY
;
A
#
# COMPACT_ATOMS: atom_id res chain seq x y z
N MET A 1 2.72 20.20 3.13
CA MET A 1 3.19 19.06 2.31
C MET A 1 2.23 17.89 2.34
N GLN A 2 1.68 17.48 3.50
CA GLN A 2 0.69 16.39 3.52
C GLN A 2 -0.55 16.67 2.66
N GLU A 3 -1.13 17.87 2.73
CA GLU A 3 -2.27 18.25 1.88
C GLU A 3 -1.93 18.18 0.38
N LYS A 4 -0.73 18.65 0.01
CA LYS A 4 -0.24 18.57 -1.37
C LYS A 4 -0.10 17.10 -1.81
N PHE A 5 0.52 16.26 -0.97
CA PHE A 5 0.66 14.84 -1.25
C PHE A 5 -0.69 14.15 -1.38
N ARG A 6 -1.63 14.42 -0.46
CA ARG A 6 -3.01 13.94 -0.57
C ARG A 6 -3.64 14.35 -1.90
N SER A 7 -3.53 15.63 -2.27
CA SER A 7 -4.06 16.14 -3.54
C SER A 7 -3.42 15.47 -4.76
N ASP A 8 -2.12 15.22 -4.72
CA ASP A 8 -1.39 14.60 -5.83
C ASP A 8 -1.78 13.12 -5.98
N ILE A 9 -1.82 12.34 -4.88
CA ILE A 9 -2.13 10.90 -4.95
C ILE A 9 -3.58 10.63 -5.39
N ILE A 10 -4.54 11.48 -5.04
CA ILE A 10 -5.95 11.33 -5.50
C ILE A 10 -6.18 11.82 -6.92
N ALA A 11 -5.18 12.47 -7.55
CA ALA A 11 -5.23 12.78 -8.98
C ALA A 11 -5.09 11.51 -9.83
N ASN A 12 -4.47 10.45 -9.28
CA ASN A 12 -4.52 9.11 -9.83
C ASN A 12 -5.90 8.49 -9.58
N TYR A 13 -6.58 8.14 -10.68
CA TYR A 13 -7.93 7.58 -10.65
C TYR A 13 -8.02 6.32 -9.78
N ASN A 14 -7.09 5.37 -9.94
CA ASN A 14 -7.10 4.11 -9.21
C ASN A 14 -6.87 4.31 -7.71
N ASN A 15 -5.88 5.14 -7.33
CA ASN A 15 -5.66 5.51 -5.93
C ASN A 15 -6.93 6.10 -5.31
N ARG A 16 -7.57 7.04 -6.01
CA ARG A 16 -8.82 7.65 -5.52
C ARG A 16 -9.92 6.60 -5.35
N MET A 17 -10.14 5.73 -6.33
CA MET A 17 -11.19 4.71 -6.24
C MET A 17 -10.93 3.69 -5.12
N ILE A 18 -9.67 3.32 -4.88
CA ILE A 18 -9.28 2.45 -3.75
C ILE A 18 -9.61 3.15 -2.42
N LEU A 19 -9.23 4.42 -2.28
CA LEU A 19 -9.50 5.21 -1.06
C LEU A 19 -11.00 5.50 -0.87
N ASP A 20 -11.77 5.70 -1.94
CA ASP A 20 -13.21 5.96 -1.86
C ASP A 20 -14.00 4.70 -1.42
N ARG A 21 -13.45 3.50 -1.64
CA ARG A 21 -14.07 2.21 -1.30
C ARG A 21 -13.50 1.57 -0.04
N TRP A 22 -12.75 2.34 0.75
CA TRP A 22 -11.93 1.87 1.86
C TRP A 22 -12.68 0.97 2.85
N ASP A 23 -13.86 1.40 3.30
CA ASP A 23 -14.67 0.65 4.27
C ASP A 23 -15.08 -0.73 3.74
N ALA A 24 -15.35 -0.85 2.43
CA ALA A 24 -15.72 -2.12 1.80
C ALA A 24 -14.54 -3.10 1.68
N LEU A 25 -13.30 -2.60 1.67
CA LEU A 25 -12.10 -3.45 1.69
C LEU A 25 -11.97 -4.20 3.03
N ALA A 26 -12.50 -3.62 4.11
CA ALA A 26 -12.50 -4.19 5.45
C ALA A 26 -11.11 -4.69 5.89
N LEU A 27 -10.09 -3.85 5.73
CA LEU A 27 -8.70 -4.15 6.06
C LEU A 27 -8.37 -3.65 7.48
N PRO A 28 -8.15 -4.53 8.47
CA PRO A 28 -7.70 -4.11 9.79
C PRO A 28 -6.29 -3.50 9.70
N ASP A 29 -6.09 -2.31 10.27
CA ASP A 29 -4.87 -1.50 10.10
C ASP A 29 -4.40 -1.43 8.63
N GLY A 30 -5.36 -1.17 7.73
CA GLY A 30 -5.09 -1.10 6.29
C GLY A 30 -4.30 0.15 5.88
N TRP A 31 -3.50 0.02 4.82
CA TRP A 31 -2.78 1.13 4.17
C TRP A 31 -2.66 0.86 2.66
N LEU A 32 -2.97 1.86 1.83
CA LEU A 32 -2.48 1.90 0.45
C LEU A 32 -1.00 2.32 0.50
N VAL A 33 -0.11 1.59 -0.17
CA VAL A 33 1.34 1.76 0.04
C VAL A 33 2.14 1.84 -1.26
N ALA A 34 3.42 2.17 -1.08
CA ALA A 34 4.50 1.92 -2.04
C ALA A 34 4.34 2.61 -3.40
N GLY A 35 4.45 1.81 -4.47
CA GLY A 35 4.68 2.26 -5.84
C GLY A 35 3.65 3.25 -6.33
N CYS A 36 2.37 2.96 -6.09
CA CYS A 36 1.28 3.77 -6.61
C CYS A 36 1.24 5.20 -6.06
N LEU A 37 1.80 5.43 -4.86
CA LEU A 37 1.78 6.74 -4.20
C LEU A 37 2.92 7.64 -4.70
N PHE A 38 4.17 7.18 -4.58
CA PHE A 38 5.31 8.02 -4.94
C PHE A 38 5.48 8.16 -6.46
N GLN A 39 5.15 7.12 -7.24
CA GLN A 39 5.20 7.23 -8.71
C GLN A 39 4.14 8.20 -9.22
N THR A 40 2.96 8.29 -8.58
CA THR A 40 1.97 9.32 -8.91
C THR A 40 2.54 10.72 -8.74
N VAL A 41 3.23 10.99 -7.63
CA VAL A 41 3.89 12.29 -7.39
C VAL A 41 4.95 12.56 -8.45
N TRP A 42 5.80 11.59 -8.78
CA TRP A 42 6.86 11.76 -9.77
C TRP A 42 6.33 11.95 -11.19
N ASN A 43 5.29 11.20 -11.57
CA ASN A 43 4.60 11.37 -12.85
C ASN A 43 4.06 12.80 -13.00
N LEU A 44 3.38 13.32 -11.98
CA LEU A 44 2.88 14.69 -11.99
C LEU A 44 4.00 15.73 -12.10
N LYS A 45 5.13 15.53 -11.41
CA LYS A 45 6.30 16.41 -11.50
C LYS A 45 6.92 16.42 -12.89
N ASP A 46 6.89 15.28 -13.58
CA ASP A 46 7.39 15.12 -14.95
C ASP A 46 6.35 15.50 -16.02
N GLY A 47 5.19 16.02 -15.62
CA GLY A 47 4.11 16.42 -16.55
C GLY A 47 3.41 15.24 -17.23
N ARG A 48 3.52 14.04 -16.67
CA ARG A 48 2.90 12.80 -17.15
C ARG A 48 1.54 12.55 -16.52
N ALA A 49 0.78 11.62 -17.08
CA ALA A 49 -0.47 11.18 -16.48
C ALA A 49 -0.19 10.57 -15.08
N PRO A 50 -1.02 10.84 -14.05
CA PRO A 50 -0.78 10.40 -12.68
C PRO A 50 -0.56 8.90 -12.51
N ASP A 51 -1.24 8.10 -13.34
CA ASP A 51 -1.23 6.64 -13.33
C ASP A 51 -0.25 6.01 -14.32
N ALA A 52 0.55 6.82 -15.03
CA ALA A 52 1.46 6.34 -16.06
C ALA A 52 2.50 5.34 -15.51
N ASP A 53 2.63 4.20 -16.21
CA ASP A 53 3.60 3.12 -15.92
C ASP A 53 3.58 2.54 -14.49
N ILE A 54 2.50 2.76 -13.74
CA ILE A 54 2.28 2.09 -12.44
C ILE A 54 1.80 0.67 -12.73
N LYS A 55 2.57 -0.32 -12.27
CA LYS A 55 2.34 -1.73 -12.58
C LYS A 55 1.20 -2.34 -11.76
N ASP A 56 1.11 -1.93 -10.51
CA ASP A 56 0.32 -2.55 -9.45
C ASP A 56 -0.03 -1.54 -8.35
N TYR A 57 -1.00 -1.91 -7.52
CA TYR A 57 -1.42 -1.15 -6.35
C TYR A 57 -1.42 -2.07 -5.14
N ASP A 58 -0.55 -1.75 -4.19
CA ASP A 58 -0.32 -2.56 -2.99
C ASP A 58 -1.17 -2.09 -1.81
N LEU A 59 -1.82 -3.03 -1.14
CA LEU A 59 -2.55 -2.83 0.11
C LEU A 59 -1.90 -3.65 1.21
N PHE A 60 -1.36 -2.95 2.22
CA PHE A 60 -0.94 -3.59 3.46
C PHE A 60 -2.12 -3.61 4.44
N TYR A 61 -2.20 -4.67 5.24
CA TYR A 61 -3.08 -4.74 6.40
C TYR A 61 -2.38 -5.54 7.49
N PHE A 62 -2.91 -5.49 8.72
CA PHE A 62 -2.36 -6.25 9.84
C PHE A 62 -3.47 -7.01 10.57
N ASP A 63 -3.38 -8.33 10.54
CA ASP A 63 -4.25 -9.22 11.31
C ASP A 63 -3.40 -10.37 11.87
N ASP A 64 -3.09 -10.30 13.16
CA ASP A 64 -2.33 -11.33 13.88
C ASP A 64 -3.20 -12.49 14.39
N SER A 65 -4.53 -12.40 14.20
CA SER A 65 -5.46 -13.46 14.59
C SER A 65 -5.54 -14.59 13.55
N ASP A 66 -5.19 -14.32 12.29
CA ASP A 66 -5.10 -15.30 11.21
C ASP A 66 -3.82 -15.11 10.37
N LEU A 67 -2.79 -15.91 10.67
CA LEU A 67 -1.51 -15.91 9.94
C LEU A 67 -1.49 -16.86 8.73
N SER A 68 -2.62 -17.50 8.42
CA SER A 68 -2.68 -18.50 7.35
C SER A 68 -2.63 -17.85 5.96
N GLU A 69 -1.99 -18.54 5.01
CA GLU A 69 -2.03 -18.14 3.59
C GLU A 69 -3.46 -18.11 3.05
N GLU A 70 -4.28 -19.04 3.51
CA GLU A 70 -5.69 -19.16 3.16
C GLU A 70 -6.52 -17.97 3.67
N GLY A 71 -6.18 -17.43 4.85
CA GLY A 71 -6.74 -16.18 5.38
C GLY A 71 -6.41 -14.98 4.49
N GLU A 72 -5.15 -14.83 4.12
CA GLU A 72 -4.70 -13.77 3.22
C GLU A 72 -5.34 -13.87 1.83
N ARG A 73 -5.47 -15.10 1.29
CA ARG A 73 -6.17 -15.36 0.03
C ARG A 73 -7.63 -14.90 0.06
N ARG A 74 -8.36 -15.16 1.15
CA ARG A 74 -9.74 -14.66 1.31
C ARG A 74 -9.81 -13.13 1.33
N VAL A 75 -8.83 -12.47 1.92
CA VAL A 75 -8.75 -10.99 1.91
C VAL A 75 -8.47 -10.49 0.50
N GLN A 76 -7.53 -11.10 -0.22
CA GLN A 76 -7.24 -10.79 -1.62
C GLN A 76 -8.49 -10.95 -2.51
N GLU A 77 -9.26 -12.03 -2.33
CA GLU A 77 -10.51 -12.27 -3.07
C GLU A 77 -11.54 -11.16 -2.83
N ARG A 78 -11.77 -10.78 -1.57
CA ARG A 78 -12.67 -9.68 -1.23
C ARG A 78 -12.23 -8.36 -1.87
N VAL A 79 -10.94 -8.03 -1.82
CA VAL A 79 -10.39 -6.81 -2.42
C VAL A 79 -10.57 -6.83 -3.94
N ASN A 80 -10.30 -7.97 -4.58
CA ASN A 80 -10.53 -8.14 -6.02
C ASN A 80 -12.00 -7.94 -6.40
N GLU A 81 -12.95 -8.44 -5.60
CA GLU A 81 -14.37 -8.22 -5.83
C GLU A 81 -14.77 -6.74 -5.71
N VAL A 82 -14.29 -6.05 -4.67
CA VAL A 82 -14.60 -4.62 -4.42
C VAL A 82 -14.01 -3.70 -5.49
N LEU A 83 -12.89 -4.09 -6.09
CA LEU A 83 -12.12 -3.27 -7.04
C LEU A 83 -12.11 -3.82 -8.48
N ALA A 84 -12.98 -4.79 -8.79
CA ALA A 84 -12.95 -5.53 -10.06
C ALA A 84 -13.02 -4.66 -11.32
N ASP A 85 -13.70 -3.51 -11.25
CA ASP A 85 -13.87 -2.57 -12.35
C ASP A 85 -12.64 -1.70 -12.63
N LEU A 86 -11.64 -1.66 -11.75
CA LEU A 86 -10.43 -0.86 -11.98
C LEU A 86 -9.51 -1.48 -13.04
N LEU A 87 -9.62 -2.80 -13.27
CA LEU A 87 -8.84 -3.53 -14.28
C LEU A 87 -7.32 -3.34 -14.15
N VAL A 88 -6.83 -3.09 -12.93
CA VAL A 88 -5.40 -3.00 -12.57
C VAL A 88 -5.03 -4.11 -11.58
N PRO A 89 -3.77 -4.56 -11.56
CA PRO A 89 -3.30 -5.50 -10.55
C PRO A 89 -3.37 -4.87 -9.15
N ILE A 90 -4.01 -5.58 -8.22
CA ILE A 90 -4.06 -5.22 -6.80
C ILE A 90 -3.41 -6.36 -6.02
N GLU A 91 -2.43 -6.04 -5.18
CA GLU A 91 -1.78 -7.02 -4.30
C GLU A 91 -2.06 -6.66 -2.84
N VAL A 92 -2.51 -7.64 -2.06
CA VAL A 92 -2.82 -7.46 -0.65
C VAL A 92 -1.87 -8.31 0.19
N SER A 93 -1.27 -7.72 1.22
CA SER A 93 -0.30 -8.39 2.09
C SER A 93 -0.59 -8.14 3.57
N ASN A 94 -0.82 -9.22 4.31
CA ASN A 94 -0.91 -9.24 5.76
C ASN A 94 0.48 -9.09 6.37
N GLN A 95 0.78 -7.91 6.89
CA GLN A 95 2.07 -7.61 7.50
C GLN A 95 2.33 -8.47 8.75
N ALA A 96 1.29 -8.98 9.42
CA ALA A 96 1.45 -9.86 10.57
C ALA A 96 2.12 -11.20 10.20
N ARG A 97 1.91 -11.71 8.98
CA ARG A 97 2.40 -13.04 8.57
C ARG A 97 3.69 -13.04 7.76
N VAL A 98 4.24 -11.88 7.39
CA VAL A 98 5.44 -11.82 6.52
C VAL A 98 6.58 -12.68 7.06
N HIS A 99 6.80 -12.64 8.39
CA HIS A 99 7.81 -13.45 9.07
C HIS A 99 7.66 -14.97 8.90
N THR A 100 6.48 -15.48 8.55
CA THR A 100 6.22 -16.93 8.40
C THR A 100 6.73 -17.50 7.08
N TRP A 101 6.96 -16.65 6.07
CA TRP A 101 7.34 -17.09 4.72
C TRP A 101 8.58 -16.37 4.17
N TYR A 102 8.91 -15.18 4.66
CA TYR A 102 9.98 -14.34 4.11
C TYR A 102 11.34 -15.04 4.12
N GLU A 103 11.72 -15.71 5.22
CA GLU A 103 13.02 -16.37 5.32
C GLU A 103 13.15 -17.54 4.33
N SER A 104 12.09 -18.33 4.15
CA SER A 104 12.09 -19.41 3.16
C SER A 104 12.21 -18.91 1.71
N TYR A 105 11.72 -17.69 1.44
CA TYR A 105 11.71 -17.11 0.10
C TYR A 105 12.99 -16.33 -0.21
N PHE A 106 13.47 -15.51 0.73
CA PHE A 106 14.59 -14.58 0.54
C PHE A 106 15.90 -15.02 1.24
N GLY A 107 15.87 -16.05 2.09
CA GLY A 107 17.06 -16.58 2.76
C GLY A 107 17.55 -15.76 3.96
N HIS A 108 16.76 -14.81 4.45
CA HIS A 108 17.09 -13.96 5.59
C HIS A 108 15.92 -13.86 6.57
N PRO A 109 16.17 -13.84 7.90
CA PRO A 109 15.11 -13.76 8.88
C PRO A 109 14.36 -12.43 8.76
N TYR A 110 13.05 -12.47 9.00
CA TYR A 110 12.20 -11.30 9.04
C TYR A 110 11.51 -11.25 10.41
N PRO A 111 11.63 -10.16 11.18
CA PRO A 111 11.04 -10.10 12.51
C PRO A 111 9.52 -10.01 12.43
N THR A 112 8.84 -10.55 13.44
CA THR A 112 7.39 -10.34 13.60
C THR A 112 7.10 -8.85 13.75
N LEU A 113 6.20 -8.36 12.90
CA LEU A 113 5.73 -6.97 12.92
C LEU A 113 4.61 -6.80 13.95
N GLN A 114 4.36 -5.56 14.36
CA GLN A 114 3.30 -5.18 15.31
C GLN A 114 2.21 -4.32 14.65
N SER A 115 2.45 -3.84 13.43
CA SER A 115 1.50 -3.04 12.66
C SER A 115 1.82 -3.12 11.17
N ALA A 116 0.89 -2.66 10.32
CA ALA A 116 1.14 -2.51 8.90
C ALA A 116 2.19 -1.41 8.61
N ARG A 117 2.29 -0.41 9.49
CA ARG A 117 3.31 0.66 9.38
C ARG A 117 4.72 0.15 9.55
N ASP A 118 4.93 -0.87 10.40
CA ASP A 118 6.24 -1.51 10.51
C ASP A 118 6.68 -2.15 9.17
N GLY A 119 5.72 -2.56 8.33
CA GLY A 119 5.97 -3.00 6.96
C GLY A 119 6.38 -1.84 6.04
N ILE A 120 5.70 -0.69 6.14
CA ILE A 120 6.01 0.53 5.39
C ILE A 120 7.43 1.04 5.72
N ASP A 121 7.81 0.99 6.99
CA ASP A 121 9.14 1.38 7.50
C ASP A 121 10.28 0.56 6.89
N ARG A 122 9.95 -0.61 6.31
CA ARG A 122 10.92 -1.56 5.76
C ARG A 122 11.11 -1.45 4.25
N PHE A 123 10.44 -0.51 3.56
CA PHE A 123 10.77 -0.26 2.16
C PHE A 123 12.24 0.17 2.00
N LEU A 124 12.88 -0.32 0.94
CA LEU A 124 14.33 -0.20 0.74
C LEU A 124 14.81 1.25 0.56
N ILE A 125 13.93 2.13 0.07
CA ILE A 125 14.23 3.54 -0.21
C ILE A 125 13.43 4.40 0.76
N LEU A 126 14.11 5.19 1.59
CA LEU A 126 13.47 5.99 2.65
C LEU A 126 12.34 6.91 2.13
N ALA A 127 12.52 7.47 0.93
CA ALA A 127 11.53 8.33 0.28
C ALA A 127 10.24 7.58 -0.09
N THR A 128 10.31 6.26 -0.27
CA THR A 128 9.16 5.40 -0.64
C THR A 128 8.48 4.78 0.57
N CYS A 129 8.98 5.00 1.79
CA CYS A 129 8.29 4.69 3.05
C CYS A 129 7.09 5.61 3.24
N VAL A 130 6.04 5.39 2.44
CA VAL A 130 4.79 6.15 2.49
C VAL A 130 3.59 5.22 2.43
N GLY A 131 2.55 5.60 3.16
CA GLY A 131 1.23 4.97 3.09
C GLY A 131 0.12 5.99 3.23
N ALA A 132 -1.06 5.65 2.74
CA ALA A 132 -2.24 6.50 2.80
C ALA A 132 -3.50 5.70 3.19
N THR A 133 -4.35 6.35 3.98
CA THR A 133 -5.76 6.01 4.18
C THR A 133 -6.61 7.24 3.82
N PRO A 134 -7.95 7.14 3.80
CA PRO A 134 -8.80 8.31 3.57
C PRO A 134 -8.55 9.42 4.60
N GLU A 135 -8.21 9.06 5.85
CA GLU A 135 -8.01 10.01 6.95
C GLU A 135 -6.54 10.40 7.16
N ALA A 136 -5.60 9.50 6.91
CA ALA A 136 -4.21 9.66 7.32
C ALA A 136 -3.20 9.48 6.19
N ILE A 137 -2.04 10.10 6.36
CA ILE A 137 -0.82 9.82 5.60
C ILE A 137 0.23 9.38 6.60
N TYR A 138 0.90 8.27 6.31
CA TYR A 138 2.07 7.81 7.04
C TYR A 138 3.32 8.06 6.19
N ALA A 139 4.26 8.84 6.70
CA ALA A 139 5.51 9.20 6.02
C ALA A 139 6.61 9.43 7.08
N PRO A 140 7.15 8.36 7.69
CA PRO A 140 8.12 8.42 8.79
C PRO A 140 9.38 9.24 8.46
N ASN A 141 9.80 9.25 7.20
CA ASN A 141 10.97 9.97 6.72
C ASN A 141 10.63 11.36 6.13
N GLY A 142 9.39 11.82 6.29
CA GLY A 142 8.88 13.02 5.66
C GLY A 142 8.57 12.84 4.16
N LEU A 143 7.99 13.88 3.55
CA LEU A 143 7.59 13.89 2.14
C LEU A 143 8.56 14.68 1.26
N GLN A 144 9.53 15.38 1.86
CA GLN A 144 10.46 16.27 1.17
C GLN A 144 11.26 15.55 0.09
N MET A 145 11.60 14.27 0.30
CA MET A 145 12.40 13.49 -0.64
C MET A 145 11.62 13.09 -1.91
N LEU A 146 10.29 13.20 -1.91
CA LEU A 146 9.45 12.93 -3.07
C LEU A 146 9.31 14.15 -3.99
N TYR A 147 9.46 15.35 -3.42
CA TYR A 147 9.30 16.64 -4.09
C TYR A 147 10.62 17.28 -4.46
#